data_AF-A0A9W9T439-F1
#
_entry.id   AF-A0A9W9T439-F1
#
_cell.length_a   1.000
_cell.length_b   1.000
_cell.length_c   1.000
_cell.angle_alpha   90.00
_cell.angle_beta   90.00
_cell.angle_gamma   90.00
#
_symmetry.space_group_name_H-M   'P 1'
#
loop_
_entity.id
_entity.type
_entity.pdbx_description
1 polymer ?
#
loop_
_entity_poly.entity_id
_entity_poly.type
_entity_poly.pdbx_seq_one_letter_code
_entity_poly.pdbx_strand_id
1 'polypeptide(L)'
;MIVETLLKKQPKGLPFWIGGFSGGAMISYEVCRQLSAVGYAVDGLLLVDMCSPRTENVLVKTDLGLAMFDAISRQDKSGVWSMTGNTNRHLQALFAAVAAYNPPPLEKGERPPAKRTAVIWAQKGIIRRAAGGPELFRVLEEEKIPSEAYPGFMEDPRLGAVGWSLAHKTSADLGPNGWDKYVGKDAIICSSIDGDYLDLPTPGFVHLLGEHIDRAFDHFRGLVE
;
A
#
# COMPACT_ATOMS: atom_id res chain seq x y z
N MET A 1 18.89 0.97 11.50
CA MET A 1 17.91 0.77 10.40
C MET A 1 16.79 -0.17 10.82
N ILE A 2 15.67 -0.27 10.07
CA ILE A 2 14.49 -1.08 10.45
C ILE A 2 14.84 -2.55 10.66
N VAL A 3 15.56 -3.17 9.71
CA VAL A 3 15.99 -4.57 9.79
C VAL A 3 16.82 -4.84 11.05
N GLU A 4 17.81 -4.00 11.35
CA GLU A 4 18.64 -4.16 12.56
C GLU A 4 17.81 -4.11 13.85
N THR A 5 16.82 -3.22 13.91
CA THR A 5 15.91 -3.11 15.06
C THR A 5 15.04 -4.35 15.19
N LEU A 6 14.52 -4.88 14.07
CA LEU A 6 13.75 -6.12 14.04
C LEU A 6 14.59 -7.30 14.51
N LEU A 7 15.80 -7.46 13.97
CA LEU A 7 16.72 -8.55 14.37
C LEU A 7 17.08 -8.51 15.86
N LYS A 8 17.22 -7.31 16.44
CA LYS A 8 17.48 -7.14 17.88
C LYS A 8 16.28 -7.52 18.75
N LYS A 9 15.05 -7.38 18.25
CA LYS A 9 13.80 -7.60 19.00
C LYS A 9 13.16 -8.95 18.74
N GLN A 10 13.48 -9.61 17.62
CA GLN A 10 12.85 -10.86 17.21
C GLN A 10 13.22 -12.00 18.18
N PRO A 11 12.22 -12.69 18.77
CA PRO A 11 12.49 -13.90 19.54
C PRO A 11 13.15 -14.98 18.66
N LYS A 12 14.16 -15.65 19.22
CA LYS A 12 14.86 -16.73 18.49
C LYS A 12 13.88 -17.86 18.15
N GLY A 13 13.97 -18.37 16.92
CA GLY A 13 13.20 -19.52 16.45
C GLY A 13 11.78 -19.20 15.97
N LEU A 14 11.33 -17.94 16.03
CA LEU A 14 10.06 -17.51 15.44
C LEU A 14 10.27 -16.88 14.06
N PRO A 15 9.42 -17.19 13.07
CA PRO A 15 9.48 -16.56 11.76
C PRO A 15 9.05 -15.09 11.82
N PHE A 16 9.43 -14.32 10.81
CA PHE A 16 8.93 -12.96 10.64
C PHE A 16 7.59 -12.95 9.91
N TRP A 17 6.62 -12.24 10.48
CA TRP A 17 5.46 -11.72 9.75
C TRP A 17 5.57 -10.20 9.72
N ILE A 18 5.69 -9.63 8.52
CA ILE A 18 5.90 -8.20 8.33
C ILE A 18 4.69 -7.66 7.57
N GLY A 19 4.19 -6.50 7.98
CA GLY A 19 3.04 -5.89 7.32
C GLY A 19 3.03 -4.39 7.42
N GLY A 20 2.34 -3.76 6.48
CA GLY A 20 2.26 -2.31 6.41
C GLY A 20 1.06 -1.84 5.62
N PHE A 21 0.62 -0.63 5.95
CA PHE A 21 -0.43 0.10 5.26
C PHE A 21 0.20 1.21 4.42
N SER A 22 -0.30 1.41 3.19
CA SER A 22 0.21 2.45 2.28
C SER A 22 1.70 2.32 1.97
N GLY A 23 2.47 3.42 1.96
CA GLY A 23 3.92 3.41 1.87
C GLY A 23 4.59 2.52 2.93
N GLY A 24 3.92 2.26 4.06
CA GLY A 24 4.33 1.22 5.00
C GLY A 24 4.39 -0.17 4.38
N ALA A 25 3.47 -0.52 3.49
CA ALA A 25 3.48 -1.79 2.74
C ALA A 25 4.73 -1.88 1.81
N MET A 26 5.11 -0.77 1.19
CA MET A 26 6.33 -0.70 0.37
C MET A 26 7.59 -0.91 1.22
N ILE A 27 7.64 -0.26 2.39
CA ILE A 27 8.72 -0.45 3.38
C ILE A 27 8.74 -1.90 3.87
N SER A 28 7.58 -2.50 4.16
CA SER A 28 7.46 -3.89 4.59
C SER A 28 8.00 -4.86 3.55
N TYR A 29 7.68 -4.66 2.27
CA TYR A 29 8.22 -5.47 1.18
C TYR A 29 9.76 -5.36 1.11
N GLU A 30 10.31 -4.15 1.20
CA GLU A 30 11.77 -3.95 1.18
C GLU A 30 12.45 -4.60 2.40
N VAL A 31 11.84 -4.50 3.58
CA VAL A 31 12.32 -5.17 4.79
C VAL A 31 12.34 -6.69 4.58
N CYS A 32 11.32 -7.28 3.94
CA CYS A 32 11.31 -8.70 3.61
C CYS A 32 12.45 -9.06 2.64
N ARG A 33 12.69 -8.26 1.59
CA ARG A 33 13.82 -8.47 0.67
C ARG A 33 15.15 -8.48 1.42
N GLN A 34 15.39 -7.50 2.29
CA GLN A 34 16.63 -7.41 3.06
C GLN A 34 16.80 -8.57 4.05
N LEU A 35 15.74 -8.96 4.77
CA LEU A 35 15.77 -10.11 5.68
C LEU A 35 16.05 -11.42 4.94
N SER A 36 15.38 -11.64 3.79
CA SER A 36 15.59 -12.82 2.96
C SER A 36 17.02 -12.86 2.39
N ALA A 37 17.55 -11.71 1.95
CA ALA A 37 18.91 -11.61 1.41
C ALA A 37 20.00 -11.99 2.43
N VAL A 38 19.76 -11.79 3.73
CA VAL A 38 20.67 -12.20 4.81
C VAL A 38 20.28 -13.53 5.48
N GLY A 39 19.40 -14.31 4.84
CA GLY A 39 19.09 -15.70 5.23
C GLY A 39 18.02 -15.88 6.31
N TYR A 40 17.29 -14.83 6.69
CA TYR A 40 16.16 -14.96 7.61
C TYR A 40 14.89 -15.38 6.88
N ALA A 41 14.13 -16.28 7.49
CA ALA A 41 12.84 -16.70 6.97
C ALA A 41 11.75 -15.66 7.30
N VAL A 42 11.07 -15.17 6.26
CA VAL A 42 9.84 -14.39 6.39
C VAL A 42 8.68 -15.28 5.93
N ASP A 43 7.79 -15.60 6.86
CA ASP A 43 6.67 -16.51 6.58
C ASP A 43 5.45 -15.76 6.03
N GLY A 44 5.29 -14.48 6.39
CA GLY A 44 4.12 -13.68 6.04
C GLY A 44 4.46 -12.25 5.67
N LEU A 45 3.90 -11.78 4.56
CA LEU A 45 3.89 -10.38 4.15
C LEU A 45 2.44 -9.88 4.01
N LEU A 46 2.08 -8.85 4.76
CA LEU A 46 0.77 -8.21 4.68
C LEU A 46 0.88 -6.82 4.02
N LEU A 47 0.13 -6.63 2.94
CA LEU A 47 0.12 -5.40 2.15
C LEU A 47 -1.28 -4.79 2.20
N VAL A 48 -1.43 -3.67 2.89
CA VAL A 48 -2.74 -3.01 3.04
C VAL A 48 -2.77 -1.75 2.17
N ASP A 49 -3.61 -1.81 1.15
CA ASP A 49 -3.93 -0.78 0.17
C ASP A 49 -2.69 0.00 -0.28
N MET A 50 -1.88 -0.63 -1.13
CA MET A 50 -0.71 -0.02 -1.74
C MET A 50 -0.47 -0.64 -3.11
N CYS A 51 -0.23 0.16 -4.15
CA CYS A 51 0.12 -0.37 -5.46
C CYS A 51 1.47 -1.11 -5.42
N SER A 52 1.70 -2.05 -6.33
CA SER A 52 3.00 -2.70 -6.45
C SER A 52 4.11 -1.70 -6.79
N PRO A 53 5.38 -2.02 -6.48
CA PRO A 53 6.51 -1.22 -6.96
C PRO A 53 6.47 -1.02 -8.48
N ARG A 54 7.16 0.02 -8.94
CA ARG A 54 7.30 0.34 -10.37
C ARG A 54 8.67 -0.12 -10.86
N THR A 55 8.80 -0.30 -12.17
CA THR A 55 10.09 -0.63 -12.81
C THR A 55 10.95 0.60 -13.10
N GLU A 56 10.43 1.79 -12.87
CA GLU A 56 11.10 3.07 -13.09
C GLU A 56 10.75 4.07 -11.99
N ASN A 57 11.56 5.12 -11.87
CA ASN A 57 11.21 6.25 -11.01
C ASN A 57 9.95 6.93 -11.53
N VAL A 58 9.05 7.30 -10.63
CA VAL A 58 7.88 8.11 -10.97
C VAL A 58 8.04 9.52 -10.44
N LEU A 59 7.23 10.44 -10.95
CA LEU A 59 7.24 11.82 -10.47
C LEU A 59 6.71 11.89 -9.03
N VAL A 60 7.42 12.63 -8.18
CA VAL A 60 6.93 13.03 -6.85
C VAL A 60 5.88 14.12 -7.05
N LYS A 61 4.64 13.73 -7.43
CA LYS A 61 3.49 14.63 -7.58
C LYS A 61 3.04 15.15 -6.21
N THR A 62 3.86 16.01 -5.61
CA THR A 62 3.68 16.52 -4.25
C THR A 62 2.36 17.27 -4.11
N ASP A 63 2.00 18.09 -5.10
CA ASP A 63 0.76 18.87 -5.07
C ASP A 63 -0.48 17.97 -5.12
N LEU A 64 -0.45 16.92 -5.95
CA LEU A 64 -1.52 15.90 -5.96
C LEU A 64 -1.64 15.20 -4.61
N GLY A 65 -0.52 14.75 -4.04
CA GLY A 65 -0.51 14.11 -2.73
C GLY A 65 -1.03 15.03 -1.62
N LEU A 66 -0.56 16.27 -1.57
CA LEU A 66 -1.02 17.23 -0.56
C LEU A 66 -2.49 17.60 -0.76
N ALA A 67 -2.96 17.82 -1.99
CA ALA A 67 -4.36 18.11 -2.28
C ALA A 67 -5.27 16.93 -1.90
N MET A 68 -4.82 15.70 -2.15
CA MET A 68 -5.48 14.50 -1.66
C MET A 68 -5.59 14.55 -0.14
N PHE A 69 -4.49 14.72 0.59
CA PHE A 69 -4.47 14.75 2.07
C PHE A 69 -5.23 15.92 2.70
N ASP A 70 -5.24 17.11 2.10
CA ASP A 70 -6.10 18.22 2.57
C ASP A 70 -7.58 17.86 2.48
N ALA A 71 -8.01 17.22 1.38
CA ALA A 71 -9.38 16.75 1.23
C ALA A 71 -9.76 15.73 2.34
N ILE A 72 -8.79 14.95 2.83
CA ILE A 72 -8.94 13.99 3.93
C ILE A 72 -9.18 14.71 5.24
N SER A 73 -8.26 15.60 5.63
CA SER A 73 -8.28 16.23 6.95
C SER A 73 -9.53 17.08 7.17
N ARG A 74 -10.12 17.65 6.11
CA ARG A 74 -11.37 18.40 6.21
C ARG A 74 -12.59 17.55 6.57
N GLN A 75 -12.59 16.28 6.19
CA GLN A 75 -13.72 15.36 6.39
C GLN A 75 -13.47 14.34 7.51
N ASP A 76 -12.23 14.22 7.97
CA ASP A 76 -11.89 13.31 9.05
C ASP A 76 -12.40 13.80 10.41
N LYS A 77 -13.42 13.10 10.92
CA LYS A 77 -13.93 13.31 12.28
C LYS A 77 -13.25 12.41 13.33
N SER A 78 -12.42 11.47 12.90
CA SER A 78 -11.74 10.53 13.80
C SER A 78 -10.46 11.12 14.43
N GLY A 79 -9.87 12.12 13.77
CA GLY A 79 -8.59 12.72 14.17
C GLY A 79 -7.36 11.92 13.75
N VAL A 80 -7.54 10.73 13.15
CA VAL A 80 -6.45 9.88 12.64
C VAL A 80 -5.65 10.59 11.55
N TRP A 81 -6.31 11.43 10.75
CA TRP A 81 -5.74 12.12 9.59
C TRP A 81 -5.51 13.62 9.85
N SER A 82 -5.22 14.00 11.09
CA SER A 82 -4.91 15.39 11.41
C SER A 82 -3.63 15.88 10.72
N MET A 83 -3.75 16.94 9.91
CA MET A 83 -2.62 17.53 9.19
C MET A 83 -1.82 18.50 10.07
N THR A 84 -0.74 17.98 10.68
CA THR A 84 0.29 18.82 11.32
C THR A 84 1.46 19.10 10.36
N GLY A 85 2.27 20.12 10.66
CA GLY A 85 3.49 20.39 9.88
C GLY A 85 4.49 19.23 9.87
N ASN A 86 4.52 18.40 10.93
CA ASN A 86 5.36 17.20 10.96
C ASN A 86 4.78 16.10 10.08
N THR A 87 3.46 15.90 10.13
CA THR A 87 2.78 14.91 9.29
C THR A 87 2.93 15.26 7.80
N ASN A 88 2.80 16.53 7.42
CA ASN A 88 3.05 16.98 6.04
C ASN A 88 4.46 16.64 5.55
N ARG A 89 5.50 16.98 6.33
CA ARG A 89 6.89 16.66 5.98
C ARG A 89 7.12 15.15 5.89
N HIS A 90 6.51 14.38 6.79
CA HIS A 90 6.60 12.92 6.76
C HIS A 90 5.99 12.35 5.48
N LEU A 91 4.79 12.78 5.10
CA LEU A 91 4.13 12.33 3.88
C LEU A 91 4.91 12.70 2.62
N GLN A 92 5.43 13.93 2.53
CA GLN A 92 6.29 14.35 1.42
C GLN A 92 7.52 13.45 1.28
N ALA A 93 8.21 13.16 2.39
CA ALA A 93 9.36 12.26 2.39
C ALA A 93 8.97 10.82 1.99
N LEU A 94 7.81 10.35 2.46
CA LEU A 94 7.29 9.03 2.09
C LEU A 94 6.96 8.95 0.59
N PHE A 95 6.32 9.98 0.02
CA PHE A 95 6.02 10.03 -1.41
C PHE A 95 7.30 10.06 -2.25
N ALA A 96 8.31 10.81 -1.82
CA ALA A 96 9.61 10.82 -2.48
C ALA A 96 10.27 9.44 -2.44
N ALA A 97 10.21 8.74 -1.30
CA ALA A 97 10.73 7.39 -1.16
C ALA A 97 10.00 6.39 -2.06
N VAL A 98 8.66 6.39 -2.06
CA VAL A 98 7.86 5.53 -2.94
C VAL A 98 8.13 5.83 -4.41
N ALA A 99 8.24 7.11 -4.78
CA ALA A 99 8.46 7.51 -6.16
C ALA A 99 9.83 7.08 -6.71
N ALA A 100 10.84 7.01 -5.84
CA ALA A 100 12.19 6.59 -6.19
C ALA A 100 12.42 5.08 -6.00
N TYR A 101 11.45 4.34 -5.43
CA TYR A 101 11.62 2.93 -5.13
C TYR A 101 11.16 2.05 -6.29
N ASN A 102 12.13 1.47 -6.98
CA ASN A 102 11.94 0.67 -8.19
C ASN A 102 12.74 -0.64 -8.18
N PRO A 103 12.51 -1.52 -7.18
CA PRO A 103 13.18 -2.81 -7.12
C PRO A 103 12.85 -3.64 -8.37
N PRO A 104 13.78 -4.52 -8.83
CA PRO A 104 13.46 -5.46 -9.88
C PRO A 104 12.35 -6.42 -9.39
N PRO A 105 11.44 -6.84 -10.30
CA PRO A 105 10.57 -8.01 -10.07
C PRO A 105 11.38 -9.28 -9.80
N LEU A 106 10.71 -10.33 -9.33
CA LEU A 106 11.34 -11.64 -9.16
C LEU A 106 11.79 -12.21 -10.51
N GLU A 107 13.03 -12.67 -10.55
CA GLU A 107 13.54 -13.41 -11.70
C GLU A 107 12.99 -14.85 -11.74
N LYS A 108 13.10 -15.50 -12.92
CA LYS A 108 12.62 -16.88 -13.08
C LYS A 108 13.38 -17.83 -12.13
N GLY A 109 12.64 -18.44 -11.21
CA GLY A 109 13.20 -19.38 -10.22
C GLY A 109 13.73 -18.70 -8.95
N GLU A 110 13.66 -17.37 -8.85
CA GLU A 110 13.92 -16.65 -7.61
C GLU A 110 12.82 -16.98 -6.59
N ARG A 111 13.22 -17.14 -5.33
CA ARG A 111 12.25 -17.35 -4.25
C ARG A 111 11.66 -16.00 -3.83
N PRO A 112 10.34 -15.90 -3.63
CA PRO A 112 9.74 -14.71 -3.06
C PRO A 112 10.36 -14.31 -1.72
N PRO A 113 10.40 -13.00 -1.39
CA PRO A 113 10.97 -12.52 -0.14
C PRO A 113 10.16 -12.90 1.10
N ALA A 114 8.92 -13.37 0.94
CA ALA A 114 8.10 -13.96 1.98
C ALA A 114 7.40 -15.22 1.44
N LYS A 115 7.23 -16.25 2.28
CA LYS A 115 6.60 -17.51 1.84
C LYS A 115 5.15 -17.34 1.41
N ARG A 116 4.42 -16.44 2.07
CA ARG A 116 2.99 -16.19 1.84
C ARG A 116 2.71 -14.71 1.92
N THR A 117 1.88 -14.21 1.02
CA THR A 117 1.49 -12.79 0.96
C THR A 117 -0.02 -12.64 1.02
N ALA A 118 -0.48 -11.63 1.74
CA ALA A 118 -1.88 -11.20 1.74
C ALA A 118 -1.97 -9.74 1.33
N VAL A 119 -2.88 -9.44 0.41
CA VAL A 119 -3.19 -8.08 -0.03
C VAL A 119 -4.61 -7.73 0.39
N ILE A 120 -4.78 -6.58 1.04
CA ILE A 120 -6.08 -6.05 1.44
C ILE A 120 -6.27 -4.73 0.70
N TRP A 121 -7.28 -4.65 -0.16
CA TRP A 121 -7.59 -3.45 -0.94
C TRP A 121 -8.75 -2.65 -0.34
N ALA A 122 -8.68 -1.32 -0.40
CA ALA A 122 -9.85 -0.47 -0.28
C ALA A 122 -10.58 -0.43 -1.62
N GLN A 123 -11.89 -0.70 -1.66
CA GLN A 123 -12.65 -0.69 -2.92
C GLN A 123 -12.92 0.73 -3.42
N LYS A 124 -13.13 1.69 -2.52
CA LYS A 124 -13.49 3.05 -2.90
C LYS A 124 -12.24 3.93 -3.06
N GLY A 125 -12.30 4.82 -4.05
CA GLY A 125 -11.26 5.82 -4.25
C GLY A 125 -11.49 7.05 -3.37
N ILE A 126 -10.43 7.79 -3.06
CA ILE A 126 -10.53 9.07 -2.33
C ILE A 126 -11.34 10.11 -3.11
N ILE A 127 -11.56 9.94 -4.43
CA ILE A 127 -12.34 10.88 -5.25
C ILE A 127 -13.73 11.19 -4.65
N ARG A 128 -14.35 10.27 -3.92
CA ARG A 128 -15.62 10.51 -3.21
C ARG A 128 -15.54 11.62 -2.16
N ARG A 129 -14.35 11.81 -1.56
CA ARG A 129 -14.09 12.86 -0.56
C ARG A 129 -13.87 14.22 -1.22
N ALA A 130 -13.61 14.26 -2.53
CA ALA A 130 -13.45 15.49 -3.28
C ALA A 130 -14.77 16.26 -3.52
N ALA A 131 -15.93 15.63 -3.28
CA ALA A 131 -17.25 16.17 -3.59
C ALA A 131 -17.59 17.53 -2.93
N GLY A 132 -16.76 18.03 -2.00
CA GLY A 132 -16.92 19.32 -1.33
C GLY A 132 -15.76 20.30 -1.47
N GLY A 133 -14.73 20.02 -2.29
CA GLY A 133 -13.52 20.86 -2.40
C GLY A 133 -13.02 20.99 -3.85
N PRO A 134 -12.94 22.21 -4.42
CA PRO A 134 -12.56 22.40 -5.82
C PRO A 134 -11.07 22.12 -6.08
N GLU A 135 -10.23 22.12 -5.05
CA GLU A 135 -8.78 22.07 -5.20
C GLU A 135 -8.27 20.74 -5.76
N LEU A 136 -8.82 19.60 -5.32
CA LEU A 136 -8.41 18.31 -5.86
C LEU A 136 -8.78 18.21 -7.34
N PHE A 137 -9.98 18.62 -7.73
CA PHE A 137 -10.40 18.60 -9.14
C PHE A 137 -9.55 19.52 -10.02
N ARG A 138 -9.17 20.70 -9.51
CA ARG A 138 -8.25 21.62 -10.19
C ARG A 138 -6.90 20.96 -10.46
N VAL A 139 -6.30 20.33 -9.44
CA VAL A 139 -5.02 19.63 -9.59
C VAL A 139 -5.14 18.44 -10.56
N LEU A 140 -6.24 17.67 -10.50
CA LEU A 140 -6.47 16.56 -11.42
C LEU A 140 -6.57 17.03 -12.88
N GLU A 141 -7.24 18.15 -13.14
CA GLU A 141 -7.36 18.75 -14.47
C GLU A 141 -6.02 19.28 -14.98
N GLU A 142 -5.30 20.07 -14.16
CA GLU A 142 -3.98 20.62 -14.48
C GLU A 142 -2.96 19.52 -14.81
N GLU A 143 -2.98 18.41 -14.04
CA GLU A 143 -2.08 17.27 -14.19
C GLU A 143 -2.58 16.19 -15.18
N LYS A 144 -3.77 16.38 -15.77
CA LYS A 144 -4.43 15.44 -16.68
C LYS A 144 -4.56 14.02 -16.09
N ILE A 145 -4.90 13.94 -14.81
CA ILE A 145 -5.07 12.69 -14.08
C ILE A 145 -6.53 12.25 -14.15
N PRO A 146 -6.82 11.04 -14.67
CA PRO A 146 -8.18 10.51 -14.69
C PRO A 146 -8.72 10.31 -13.27
N SER A 147 -9.98 10.67 -13.04
CA SER A 147 -10.71 10.44 -11.78
C SER A 147 -11.36 9.06 -11.72
N GLU A 148 -11.48 8.37 -12.85
CA GLU A 148 -12.08 7.04 -13.00
C GLU A 148 -11.01 5.99 -13.31
N ALA A 149 -11.29 4.74 -12.94
CA ALA A 149 -10.41 3.62 -13.20
C ALA A 149 -10.38 3.29 -14.69
N TYR A 150 -9.20 2.90 -15.17
CA TYR A 150 -8.96 2.42 -16.53
C TYR A 150 -8.01 1.21 -16.48
N PRO A 151 -8.01 0.33 -17.50
CA PRO A 151 -7.16 -0.85 -17.49
C PRO A 151 -5.69 -0.50 -17.20
N GLY A 152 -5.13 -1.11 -16.14
CA GLY A 152 -3.74 -0.92 -15.74
C GLY A 152 -3.44 0.38 -14.97
N PHE A 153 -4.43 1.17 -14.56
CA PHE A 153 -4.18 2.43 -13.85
C PHE A 153 -3.36 2.24 -12.56
N MET A 154 -3.55 1.11 -11.88
CA MET A 154 -2.83 0.75 -10.66
C MET A 154 -1.33 0.53 -10.87
N GLU A 155 -0.88 0.37 -12.12
CA GLU A 155 0.53 0.27 -12.55
C GLU A 155 1.03 1.54 -13.29
N ASP A 156 0.17 2.53 -13.50
CA ASP A 156 0.50 3.69 -14.32
C ASP A 156 1.47 4.65 -13.60
N PRO A 157 2.64 4.95 -14.20
CA PRO A 157 3.63 5.87 -13.60
C PRO A 157 3.14 7.32 -13.57
N ARG A 158 2.17 7.70 -14.41
CA ARG A 158 1.58 9.04 -14.43
C ARG A 158 0.84 9.36 -13.14
N LEU A 159 0.38 8.35 -12.39
CA LEU A 159 -0.30 8.55 -11.11
C LEU A 159 0.65 8.87 -9.96
N GLY A 160 1.97 8.84 -10.19
CA GLY A 160 2.98 9.15 -9.17
C GLY A 160 2.91 8.20 -7.98
N ALA A 161 3.30 8.69 -6.80
CA ALA A 161 3.41 7.87 -5.59
C ALA A 161 2.06 7.48 -4.94
N VAL A 162 0.98 8.23 -5.22
CA VAL A 162 -0.28 8.13 -4.45
C VAL A 162 -1.55 8.11 -5.30
N GLY A 163 -1.47 8.49 -6.57
CA GLY A 163 -2.65 8.65 -7.42
C GLY A 163 -3.41 7.34 -7.69
N TRP A 164 -2.78 6.18 -7.45
CA TRP A 164 -3.44 4.86 -7.52
C TRP A 164 -4.66 4.75 -6.57
N SER A 165 -4.72 5.56 -5.51
CA SER A 165 -5.82 5.56 -4.54
C SER A 165 -6.99 6.48 -4.92
N LEU A 166 -6.88 7.24 -6.02
CA LEU A 166 -7.88 8.23 -6.46
C LEU A 166 -9.19 7.60 -6.90
N ALA A 167 -9.12 6.71 -7.90
CA ALA A 167 -10.29 6.12 -8.53
C ALA A 167 -10.88 4.97 -7.70
N HIS A 168 -12.17 4.71 -7.88
CA HIS A 168 -12.80 3.49 -7.37
C HIS A 168 -12.17 2.27 -8.07
N LYS A 169 -11.76 1.27 -7.28
CA LYS A 169 -11.23 0.02 -7.80
C LYS A 169 -12.37 -0.82 -8.39
N THR A 170 -12.13 -1.42 -9.55
CA THR A 170 -13.02 -2.38 -10.20
C THR A 170 -12.68 -3.80 -9.74
N SER A 171 -13.50 -4.78 -10.09
CA SER A 171 -13.21 -6.19 -9.79
C SER A 171 -11.87 -6.67 -10.39
N ALA A 172 -11.40 -6.06 -11.48
CA ALA A 172 -10.12 -6.40 -12.09
C ALA A 172 -8.91 -5.92 -11.25
N ASP A 173 -9.11 -4.90 -10.42
CA ASP A 173 -8.04 -4.26 -9.64
C ASP A 173 -7.86 -4.89 -8.25
N LEU A 174 -8.82 -5.71 -7.81
CA LEU A 174 -8.87 -6.31 -6.46
C LEU A 174 -8.12 -7.65 -6.35
N GLY A 175 -7.48 -8.10 -7.43
CA GLY A 175 -6.55 -9.23 -7.43
C GLY A 175 -5.13 -8.83 -7.01
N PRO A 176 -4.10 -9.60 -7.40
CA PRO A 176 -2.69 -9.29 -7.07
C PRO A 176 -2.19 -7.97 -7.64
N ASN A 177 -2.71 -7.58 -8.81
CA ASN A 177 -2.57 -6.25 -9.39
C ASN A 177 -1.10 -5.74 -9.40
N GLY A 178 -0.21 -6.58 -9.94
CA GLY A 178 1.22 -6.30 -10.08
C GLY A 178 2.08 -6.88 -8.95
N TRP A 179 1.52 -7.07 -7.74
CA TRP A 179 2.29 -7.63 -6.62
C TRP A 179 2.78 -9.05 -6.88
N ASP A 180 2.05 -9.84 -7.69
CA ASP A 180 2.45 -11.19 -8.09
C ASP A 180 3.81 -11.25 -8.80
N LYS A 181 4.24 -10.15 -9.44
CA LYS A 181 5.58 -10.01 -10.04
C LYS A 181 6.69 -9.94 -8.99
N TYR A 182 6.36 -9.54 -7.76
CA TYR A 182 7.31 -9.26 -6.68
C TYR A 182 7.26 -10.28 -5.54
N VAL A 183 6.11 -10.94 -5.35
CA VAL A 183 5.90 -11.93 -4.28
C VAL A 183 5.56 -13.33 -4.79
N GLY A 184 5.52 -13.52 -6.11
CA GLY A 184 5.13 -14.76 -6.74
C GLY A 184 3.60 -14.96 -6.78
N LYS A 185 3.17 -15.92 -7.60
CA LYS A 185 1.74 -16.21 -7.84
C LYS A 185 1.17 -17.32 -6.96
N ASP A 186 2.05 -18.15 -6.40
CA ASP A 186 1.64 -19.43 -5.82
C ASP A 186 1.01 -19.30 -4.43
N ALA A 187 1.31 -18.23 -3.70
CA ALA A 187 0.91 -18.07 -2.30
C ALA A 187 0.47 -16.64 -1.96
N ILE A 188 -0.24 -15.98 -2.88
CA ILE A 188 -0.84 -14.66 -2.68
C ILE A 188 -2.36 -14.77 -2.55
N ILE A 189 -2.92 -14.23 -1.47
CA ILE A 189 -4.37 -14.03 -1.34
C ILE A 189 -4.71 -12.55 -1.43
N CYS A 190 -5.87 -12.25 -2.00
CA CYS A 190 -6.38 -10.89 -2.10
C CYS A 190 -7.77 -10.81 -1.49
N SER A 191 -8.01 -9.73 -0.77
CA SER A 191 -9.32 -9.41 -0.20
C SER A 191 -9.54 -7.92 -0.27
N SER A 192 -10.77 -7.47 -0.02
CA SER A 192 -11.10 -6.06 -0.11
C SER A 192 -12.19 -5.65 0.86
N ILE A 193 -12.14 -4.38 1.26
CA ILE A 193 -13.08 -3.75 2.19
C ILE A 193 -13.83 -2.66 1.42
N ASP A 194 -15.15 -2.61 1.58
CA ASP A 194 -16.02 -1.57 1.01
C ASP A 194 -15.88 -0.24 1.78
N GLY A 195 -14.68 0.33 1.68
CA GLY A 195 -14.30 1.64 2.19
C GLY A 195 -13.25 2.25 1.28
N ASP A 196 -12.90 3.51 1.51
CA ASP A 196 -11.75 4.09 0.83
C ASP A 196 -10.44 3.89 1.61
N TYR A 197 -9.32 4.18 0.95
CA TYR A 197 -7.96 4.05 1.49
C TYR A 197 -7.83 4.59 2.92
N LEU A 198 -8.59 5.62 3.28
CA LEU A 198 -8.47 6.36 4.53
C LEU A 198 -9.50 5.95 5.57
N ASP A 199 -10.56 5.29 5.13
CA ASP A 199 -11.51 4.67 6.03
C ASP A 199 -10.81 3.58 6.83
N LEU A 200 -9.97 2.76 6.20
CA LEU A 200 -9.44 1.51 6.76
C LEU A 200 -8.88 1.61 8.20
N PRO A 201 -8.00 2.58 8.56
CA PRO A 201 -7.45 2.67 9.92
C PRO A 201 -8.36 3.44 10.90
N THR A 202 -9.53 3.93 10.48
CA THR A 202 -10.43 4.71 11.34
C THR A 202 -11.26 3.81 12.24
N PRO A 203 -11.77 4.31 13.39
CA PRO A 203 -12.62 3.51 14.29
C PRO A 203 -13.84 2.87 13.62
N GLY A 204 -14.38 3.50 12.57
CA GLY A 204 -15.53 2.98 11.83
C GLY A 204 -15.24 1.74 10.98
N PHE A 205 -13.98 1.47 10.65
CA PHE A 205 -13.58 0.39 9.73
C PHE A 205 -12.50 -0.54 10.29
N VAL A 206 -11.83 -0.16 11.37
CA VAL A 206 -10.72 -0.94 11.93
C VAL A 206 -11.11 -2.37 12.31
N HIS A 207 -12.38 -2.61 12.66
CA HIS A 207 -12.91 -3.95 12.91
C HIS A 207 -12.93 -4.82 11.64
N LEU A 208 -13.40 -4.27 10.51
CA LEU A 208 -13.34 -4.93 9.20
C LEU A 208 -11.88 -5.18 8.81
N LEU A 209 -11.01 -4.17 8.96
CA LEU A 209 -9.58 -4.35 8.70
C LEU A 209 -8.98 -5.48 9.55
N GLY A 210 -9.35 -5.56 10.83
CA GLY A 210 -8.95 -6.63 11.74
C GLY A 210 -9.37 -8.02 11.25
N GLU A 211 -10.61 -8.20 10.81
CA GLU A 211 -11.10 -9.47 10.25
C GLU A 211 -10.29 -9.93 9.03
N HIS A 212 -9.94 -9.01 8.14
CA HIS A 212 -9.11 -9.30 6.97
C HIS A 212 -7.64 -9.59 7.35
N ILE A 213 -7.13 -8.96 8.41
CA ILE A 213 -5.79 -9.26 8.96
C ILE A 213 -5.77 -10.65 9.60
N ASP A 214 -6.82 -11.04 10.32
CA ASP A 214 -6.91 -12.39 10.90
C ASP A 214 -6.91 -13.47 9.81
N ARG A 215 -7.63 -13.23 8.71
CA ARG A 215 -7.56 -14.11 7.52
C ARG A 215 -6.16 -14.17 6.92
N ALA A 216 -5.42 -13.06 6.89
CA ALA A 216 -4.04 -13.04 6.45
C ALA A 216 -3.13 -13.88 7.38
N PHE A 217 -3.35 -13.82 8.69
CA PHE A 217 -2.61 -14.65 9.64
C PHE A 217 -2.90 -16.14 9.46
N ASP A 218 -4.14 -16.51 9.17
CA ASP A 218 -4.49 -17.89 8.87
C ASP A 218 -3.82 -18.38 7.58
N HIS A 219 -3.76 -17.52 6.55
CA HIS A 219 -2.97 -17.79 5.35
C HIS A 219 -1.49 -18.02 5.71
N PHE A 220 -0.87 -17.14 6.50
CA PHE A 220 0.54 -17.26 6.88
C PHE A 220 0.84 -18.54 7.67
N ARG A 221 -0.13 -19.05 8.44
CA ARG A 221 -0.06 -20.36 9.13
C ARG A 221 -0.27 -21.56 8.19
N GLY A 222 -0.70 -21.33 6.95
CA GLY A 222 -1.07 -22.38 6.01
C GLY A 222 -2.44 -23.01 6.29
N LEU A 223 -3.33 -22.30 6.98
CA LEU A 223 -4.69 -22.74 7.28
C LEU A 223 -5.70 -22.38 6.19
N VAL A 224 -5.27 -21.61 5.19
CA VAL A 224 -6.04 -21.21 4.01
C VAL A 224 -5.24 -21.59 2.78
N GLU A 225 -5.91 -22.22 1.81
CA GLU A 225 -5.38 -22.49 0.46
C GLU A 225 -5.58 -21.28 -0.45
#